data_AF-A0A535L0D3-F1
#
_entry.id   AF-A0A535L0D3-F1
#
_cell.length_a   1.000
_cell.length_b   1.000
_cell.length_c   1.000
_cell.angle_alpha   90.00
_cell.angle_beta   90.00
_cell.angle_gamma   90.00
#
_symmetry.space_group_name_H-M   'P 1'
#
loop_
_entity.id
_entity.type
_entity.pdbx_description
1 polymer ?
#
loop_
_entity_poly.entity_id
_entity_poly.type
_entity_poly.pdbx_seq_one_letter_code
_entity_poly.pdbx_strand_id
1 'polypeptide(L)'
;ANLIGEEGEGFKHIMWELQGERMIAAAGAIAGAQRTFEYAMNYAQNRSAFGQPISQFQVIKHRLVDMGTKIAAVQAFVYQTARQWDQGEYPVREISQAKLLAT
;
A
#
# COMPACT_ATOMS: atom_id res chain seq x y z
N ALA A 1 25.18 -30.60 2.36
CA ALA A 1 25.12 -29.60 3.46
C ALA A 1 24.31 -28.43 2.93
N ASN A 2 23.09 -28.23 3.45
CA ASN A 2 22.10 -27.27 2.93
C ASN A 2 21.57 -26.33 4.04
N LEU A 3 22.25 -26.26 5.18
CA LEU A 3 21.86 -25.42 6.31
C LEU A 3 22.18 -23.95 5.99
N ILE A 4 21.20 -23.06 6.17
CA ILE A 4 21.37 -21.62 6.06
C ILE A 4 21.54 -21.06 7.47
N GLY A 5 22.68 -20.43 7.75
CA GLY A 5 23.01 -19.93 9.08
C GLY A 5 23.43 -21.05 10.04
N GLU A 6 23.09 -20.90 11.32
CA GLU A 6 23.42 -21.83 12.40
C GLU A 6 22.19 -22.62 12.88
N GLU A 7 22.41 -23.82 13.43
CA GLU A 7 21.32 -24.62 14.00
C GLU A 7 20.65 -23.86 15.16
N GLY A 8 19.32 -23.74 15.10
CA GLY A 8 18.52 -22.98 16.08
C GLY A 8 18.21 -21.53 15.69
N GLU A 9 18.90 -20.93 14.72
CA GLU A 9 18.71 -19.52 14.35
C GLU A 9 17.60 -19.28 13.30
N GLY A 10 16.95 -20.34 12.81
CA GLY A 10 15.95 -20.24 11.73
C GLY A 10 14.79 -19.27 12.02
N PHE A 11 14.31 -19.22 13.26
CA PHE A 11 13.23 -18.30 13.65
C PHE A 11 13.65 -16.83 13.52
N LYS A 12 14.88 -16.49 13.91
CA LYS A 12 15.41 -15.13 13.82
C LYS A 12 15.58 -14.71 12.37
N HIS A 13 16.11 -15.60 11.52
CA HIS A 13 16.23 -15.35 10.09
C HIS A 13 14.87 -15.08 9.44
N ILE A 14 13.87 -15.95 9.69
CA ILE A 14 12.55 -15.76 9.08
C ILE A 14 11.83 -14.51 9.62
N MET A 15 11.99 -14.16 10.90
CA MET A 15 11.40 -12.92 11.43
C MET A 15 11.97 -11.65 10.79
N TRP A 16 13.24 -11.67 10.38
CA TRP A 16 13.85 -10.59 9.62
C TRP A 16 13.30 -10.52 8.19
N GLU A 17 13.26 -11.66 7.50
CA GLU A 17 12.71 -11.76 6.12
C GLU A 17 11.24 -11.32 6.05
N LEU A 18 10.42 -11.72 7.03
CA LEU A 18 9.01 -11.32 7.08
C LEU A 18 8.81 -9.80 7.20
N GLN A 19 9.79 -9.03 7.68
CA GLN A 19 9.68 -7.57 7.63
C GLN A 19 9.81 -7.04 6.20
N GLY A 20 10.76 -7.58 5.43
CA GLY A 20 10.89 -7.27 4.00
C GLY A 20 9.63 -7.65 3.23
N GLU A 21 9.09 -8.85 3.48
CA GLU A 21 7.84 -9.32 2.85
C GLU A 21 6.67 -8.37 3.14
N ARG A 22 6.51 -7.91 4.40
CA ARG A 22 5.47 -6.93 4.77
C ARG A 22 5.59 -5.64 3.97
N MET A 23 6.81 -5.13 3.77
CA MET A 23 7.04 -3.93 2.98
C MET A 23 6.70 -4.14 1.51
N ILE A 24 7.07 -5.28 0.93
CA ILE A 24 6.73 -5.63 -0.45
C ILE A 24 5.21 -5.73 -0.63
N ALA A 25 4.52 -6.39 0.31
CA ALA A 25 3.07 -6.50 0.28
C ALA A 25 2.38 -5.13 0.37
N ALA A 26 2.85 -4.25 1.27
CA ALA A 26 2.31 -2.89 1.39
C ALA A 26 2.51 -2.08 0.11
N ALA A 27 3.69 -2.13 -0.50
CA ALA A 27 3.99 -1.45 -1.76
C ALA A 27 3.11 -1.96 -2.92
N GLY A 28 2.95 -3.28 -3.03
CA GLY A 28 2.07 -3.89 -4.03
C GLY A 28 0.61 -3.49 -3.88
N ALA A 29 0.10 -3.43 -2.64
CA ALA A 29 -1.27 -3.03 -2.36
C ALA A 29 -1.53 -1.55 -2.73
N ILE A 30 -0.61 -0.64 -2.43
CA ILE A 30 -0.71 0.77 -2.85
C ILE A 30 -0.73 0.89 -4.37
N ALA A 31 0.16 0.18 -5.08
CA ALA A 31 0.21 0.22 -6.54
C ALA A 31 -1.12 -0.29 -7.15
N GLY A 32 -1.67 -1.38 -6.60
CA GLY A 32 -2.99 -1.88 -6.99
C GLY A 32 -4.12 -0.89 -6.71
N ALA A 33 -4.09 -0.22 -5.55
CA ALA A 33 -5.07 0.79 -5.17
C ALA A 33 -5.03 2.02 -6.09
N GLN A 34 -3.82 2.52 -6.42
CA GLN A 34 -3.64 3.60 -7.39
C GLN A 34 -4.20 3.23 -8.75
N ARG A 35 -3.88 2.04 -9.26
CA ARG A 35 -4.37 1.59 -10.56
C ARG A 35 -5.90 1.48 -10.59
N THR A 36 -6.48 0.97 -9.51
CA THR A 36 -7.93 0.84 -9.36
C THR A 36 -8.59 2.21 -9.25
N PHE A 37 -7.96 3.17 -8.55
CA PHE A 37 -8.44 4.53 -8.46
C PHE A 37 -8.44 5.26 -9.81
N GLU A 38 -7.37 5.13 -10.59
CA GLU A 38 -7.31 5.67 -11.96
C GLU A 38 -8.44 5.11 -12.83
N TYR A 39 -8.65 3.80 -12.77
CA TYR A 39 -9.74 3.15 -13.49
C TYR A 39 -11.11 3.67 -13.05
N ALA A 40 -11.34 3.78 -11.73
CA ALA A 40 -12.59 4.29 -11.17
C ALA A 40 -12.85 5.76 -11.57
N MET A 41 -11.81 6.60 -11.55
CA MET A 41 -11.87 8.00 -11.98
C MET A 41 -12.25 8.10 -13.47
N ASN A 42 -11.54 7.35 -14.33
CA ASN A 42 -11.82 7.32 -15.76
C ASN A 42 -13.25 6.83 -16.04
N TYR A 43 -13.68 5.76 -15.37
CA TYR A 43 -15.05 5.26 -15.49
C TYR A 43 -16.07 6.31 -15.06
N ALA A 44 -15.84 7.00 -13.95
CA ALA A 44 -16.76 8.03 -13.47
C ALA A 44 -16.88 9.23 -14.41
N GLN A 45 -15.81 9.57 -15.13
CA GLN A 45 -15.80 10.64 -16.13
C GLN A 45 -16.53 10.24 -17.42
N ASN A 46 -16.41 8.98 -17.84
CA ASN A 46 -16.94 8.52 -19.12
C ASN A 46 -18.35 7.92 -19.03
N ARG A 47 -18.73 7.37 -17.87
CA ARG A 47 -20.07 6.79 -17.68
C ARG A 47 -21.09 7.90 -17.48
N SER A 48 -22.07 8.00 -18.38
CA SER A 48 -23.23 8.87 -18.20
C SER A 48 -24.45 8.14 -17.65
N ALA A 49 -25.16 8.78 -16.72
CA ALA A 49 -26.46 8.37 -16.21
C ALA A 49 -27.24 9.62 -15.75
N PHE A 50 -28.57 9.58 -15.82
CA PHE A 50 -29.44 10.71 -15.46
C PHE A 50 -29.02 12.03 -16.14
N GLY A 51 -28.62 11.96 -17.41
CA GLY A 51 -28.31 13.13 -18.24
C GLY A 51 -26.91 13.73 -18.08
N GLN A 52 -26.03 13.17 -17.24
CA GLN A 52 -24.66 13.69 -17.06
C GLN A 52 -23.64 12.58 -16.71
N PRO A 53 -22.33 12.84 -16.85
CA PRO A 53 -21.31 11.96 -16.30
C PRO A 53 -21.51 11.69 -14.80
N ILE A 54 -21.32 10.45 -14.36
CA ILE A 54 -21.54 10.10 -12.95
C ILE A 54 -20.56 10.79 -11.99
N SER A 55 -19.40 11.20 -12.51
CA SER A 55 -18.45 12.07 -11.80
C SER A 55 -19.04 13.42 -11.39
N GLN A 56 -20.16 13.87 -11.95
CA GLN A 56 -20.81 15.12 -11.55
C GLN A 56 -21.65 14.99 -10.28
N PHE A 57 -22.06 13.78 -9.91
CA PHE A 57 -22.80 13.56 -8.66
C PHE A 57 -21.88 13.73 -7.45
N GLN A 58 -22.29 14.56 -6.49
CA GLN A 58 -21.50 14.89 -5.30
C GLN A 58 -21.06 13.65 -4.51
N VAL A 59 -21.94 12.65 -4.37
CA VAL A 59 -21.63 11.39 -3.67
C VAL A 59 -20.46 10.64 -4.32
N ILE A 60 -20.37 10.66 -5.66
CA ILE A 60 -19.27 10.02 -6.41
C ILE A 60 -17.99 10.84 -6.26
N LYS A 61 -18.07 12.18 -6.34
CA LYS A 61 -16.92 13.07 -6.09
C LYS A 61 -16.31 12.83 -4.72
N HIS A 62 -17.14 12.81 -3.68
CA HIS A 62 -16.67 12.57 -2.31
C HIS A 62 -15.95 11.23 -2.18
N ARG A 63 -16.53 10.14 -2.73
CA ARG A 63 -15.88 8.81 -2.71
C ARG A 63 -14.52 8.82 -3.41
N LEU A 64 -14.41 9.46 -4.56
CA LEU A 64 -13.14 9.55 -5.29
C LEU A 64 -12.10 10.38 -4.52
N VAL A 65 -12.50 11.49 -3.91
CA VAL A 65 -11.61 12.30 -3.06
C VAL A 65 -11.14 11.51 -1.83
N ASP A 66 -12.04 10.81 -1.15
CA ASP A 66 -11.71 9.98 0.00
C ASP A 66 -10.72 8.86 -0.36
N MET A 67 -10.96 8.18 -1.50
CA MET A 67 -10.06 7.16 -2.03
C MET A 67 -8.67 7.72 -2.33
N GLY A 68 -8.60 8.80 -3.12
CA GLY A 68 -7.33 9.42 -3.50
C GLY A 68 -6.54 9.92 -2.29
N THR A 69 -7.23 10.51 -1.31
CA THR A 69 -6.63 11.00 -0.06
C THR A 69 -6.03 9.86 0.75
N LYS A 70 -6.77 8.76 0.93
CA LYS A 70 -6.28 7.58 1.66
C LYS A 70 -5.07 6.96 0.97
N ILE A 71 -5.12 6.81 -0.36
CA ILE A 71 -4.00 6.28 -1.14
C ILE A 71 -2.75 7.14 -0.96
N ALA A 72 -2.88 8.46 -1.10
CA ALA A 72 -1.75 9.38 -0.95
C ALA A 72 -1.13 9.32 0.46
N ALA A 73 -1.97 9.28 1.51
CA ALA A 73 -1.51 9.20 2.89
C ALA A 73 -0.75 7.88 3.17
N VAL A 74 -1.31 6.75 2.73
CA VAL A 74 -0.69 5.44 2.94
C VAL A 74 0.57 5.29 2.09
N GLN A 75 0.59 5.80 0.86
CA GLN A 75 1.79 5.81 0.01
C GLN A 75 2.93 6.60 0.65
N ALA A 76 2.65 7.79 1.18
CA ALA A 76 3.66 8.60 1.86
C ALA A 76 4.24 7.85 3.07
N PHE A 77 3.39 7.21 3.87
CA PHE A 77 3.82 6.43 5.03
C PHE A 77 4.69 5.23 4.62
N VAL A 78 4.27 4.45 3.62
CA VAL A 78 5.06 3.29 3.13
C VAL A 78 6.41 3.72 2.57
N TYR A 79 6.48 4.80 1.79
CA TYR A 79 7.76 5.29 1.27
C TYR A 79 8.66 5.87 2.37
N GLN A 80 8.10 6.51 3.38
CA GLN A 80 8.86 6.94 4.55
C GLN A 80 9.48 5.74 5.28
N THR A 81 8.69 4.70 5.54
CA THR A 81 9.18 3.46 6.19
C THR A 81 10.22 2.75 5.34
N ALA A 82 10.02 2.68 4.02
CA ALA A 82 10.99 2.10 3.09
C ALA A 82 12.31 2.88 3.11
N ARG A 83 12.25 4.21 3.18
CA ARG A 83 13.45 5.06 3.28
C ARG A 83 14.22 4.82 4.59
N GLN A 84 13.53 4.67 5.72
CA GLN A 84 14.17 4.33 6.99
C GLN A 84 14.92 2.99 6.88
N TRP A 85 14.27 1.98 6.31
CA TRP A 85 14.91 0.67 6.06
C TRP A 85 16.15 0.80 5.16
N ASP A 86 16.06 1.56 4.06
CA ASP A 86 17.17 1.79 3.12
C ASP A 86 18.36 2.52 3.79
N GLN A 87 18.09 3.33 4.82
CA GLN A 87 19.10 3.99 5.65
C GLN A 87 19.76 3.06 6.68
N GLY A 88 19.40 1.77 6.69
CA GLY A 88 19.93 0.77 7.61
C GLY A 88 19.19 0.72 8.95
N GLU A 89 18.09 1.45 9.10
CA GLU A 89 17.23 1.32 10.27
C GLU A 89 16.40 0.03 10.20
N TYR A 90 15.89 -0.43 11.34
CA TYR A 90 15.01 -1.60 11.42
C TYR A 90 13.65 -1.22 12.05
N PRO A 91 12.80 -0.44 11.33
CA PRO A 91 11.58 0.15 11.86
C PRO A 91 10.41 -0.85 11.88
N VAL A 92 10.52 -1.92 12.68
CA VAL A 92 9.56 -3.04 12.73
C VAL A 92 8.11 -2.57 13.00
N ARG A 93 7.95 -1.55 13.84
CA ARG A 93 6.64 -0.99 14.18
C ARG A 93 5.99 -0.37 12.96
N GLU A 94 6.72 0.49 12.27
CA GLU A 94 6.27 1.22 11.09
C GLU A 94 5.99 0.27 9.93
N ILE A 95 6.80 -0.77 9.74
CA ILE A 95 6.59 -1.82 8.73
C ILE A 95 5.27 -2.55 8.98
N SER A 96 5.02 -2.91 10.25
CA SER A 96 3.79 -3.60 10.63
C SER A 96 2.56 -2.71 10.40
N GLN A 97 2.67 -1.42 10.74
CA GLN A 97 1.62 -0.42 10.48
C GLN A 97 1.41 -0.19 8.99
N ALA A 98 2.49 -0.11 8.21
CA ALA A 98 2.47 0.09 6.76
C ALA A 98 1.69 -1.05 6.09
N LYS A 99 2.00 -2.30 6.44
CA LYS A 99 1.25 -3.46 5.97
C LYS A 99 -0.23 -3.35 6.36
N LEU A 100 -0.53 -3.06 7.62
CA LEU A 100 -1.91 -2.99 8.12
C LEU A 100 -2.74 -1.93 7.40
N LEU A 101 -2.16 -0.75 7.14
CA LEU A 101 -2.87 0.36 6.50
C LEU A 101 -3.05 0.15 4.99
N ALA A 102 -2.12 -0.55 4.35
CA ALA A 102 -2.14 -0.76 2.90
C ALA A 102 -3.04 -1.91 2.44
N THR A 103 -3.26 -2.94 3.27
CA THR A 103 -4.03 -4.16 2.93
C THR A 103 -5.31 -4.28 3.73
#